data_AF-A0A1I1UZK5-F1
#
_entry.id   AF-A0A1I1UZK5-F1
#
_cell.length_a   1.000
_cell.length_b   1.000
_cell.length_c   1.000
_cell.angle_alpha   90.00
_cell.angle_beta   90.00
_cell.angle_gamma   90.00
#
_symmetry.space_group_name_H-M   'P 1'
#
loop_
_entity.id
_entity.type
_entity.pdbx_description
1 polymer ?
#
loop_
_entity_poly.entity_id
_entity_poly.type
_entity_poly.pdbx_seq_one_letter_code
_entity_poly.pdbx_strand_id
1 'polypeptide(L)'
;MPSAPLPGPTAATPTETAADAPPRPAARPARGRRALRWVLGGLAALAALLLLAAAAVWWWLPTDEELARRAGDGAGDWLGVPVTVERLEWQLLPSPRVQLFGVRTEQEEPVTAGRIVADARWSDLLHRRLALTRLRLEDARVPQRSLSTFDVREAEEGTPRLPFTLADIPVERAEWSGVRWIGRTGRALDYRGSVDFDAQWRPRRAELEREGAQPLTRLRIEREGTEDRWKADVSAGGRTEQGTLRLQVFGARYRVTGAIDFSGVDVVALLGAFDRRSAVSGLARGHTDLIAEGADPAEAVRSLNTRTRFTVVRARLLTFDLERAVRSAGTHKGGTTALDSLSGEVRTEADAANGTIVRYSRLEATSGVLTATGDAVLQNRRVSGHVAVDLVDGVVGVPLEFGGTVDDPTLTLPAAALAGAAVGTVIAPGLGTALGARIGETVRRIFGGGGEDAAPPPRPAQRARPAR
;
A
#
# COMPACT_ATOMS: atom_id res chain seq x y z
N MET A 1 7.19 -7.48 -77.98
CA MET A 1 7.09 -8.68 -78.84
C MET A 1 6.44 -9.80 -78.05
N PRO A 2 5.61 -10.63 -78.70
CA PRO A 2 4.64 -11.53 -78.07
C PRO A 2 5.21 -12.94 -77.82
N SER A 3 4.53 -13.74 -76.98
CA SER A 3 4.14 -15.15 -77.22
C SER A 3 3.87 -15.89 -75.90
N ALA A 4 2.63 -16.35 -75.73
CA ALA A 4 2.20 -17.42 -74.81
C ALA A 4 2.61 -18.81 -75.41
N PRO A 5 2.24 -20.01 -74.87
CA PRO A 5 1.44 -20.37 -73.68
C PRO A 5 1.96 -21.61 -72.85
N LEU A 6 1.13 -22.00 -71.88
CA LEU A 6 1.07 -23.18 -70.97
C LEU A 6 1.40 -24.58 -71.57
N PRO A 7 1.72 -25.62 -70.75
CA PRO A 7 0.67 -26.48 -70.13
C PRO A 7 1.00 -27.05 -68.73
N GLY A 8 -0.03 -27.34 -67.91
CA GLY A 8 0.03 -28.36 -66.84
C GLY A 8 -0.12 -29.79 -67.44
N PRO A 9 -0.06 -30.92 -66.70
CA PRO A 9 -0.88 -31.13 -65.49
C PRO A 9 -0.36 -32.17 -64.43
N THR A 10 -1.17 -32.39 -63.39
CA THR A 10 -1.41 -33.64 -62.64
C THR A 10 -0.48 -34.11 -61.49
N ALA A 11 -1.03 -33.96 -60.28
CA ALA A 11 -1.14 -34.88 -59.12
C ALA A 11 0.03 -35.77 -58.65
N ALA A 12 0.35 -35.67 -57.35
CA ALA A 12 0.18 -36.77 -56.40
C ALA A 12 0.36 -36.28 -54.94
N THR A 13 -0.66 -36.51 -54.12
CA THR A 13 -0.64 -36.44 -52.65
C THR A 13 0.20 -37.59 -52.08
N PRO A 14 0.71 -37.47 -50.85
CA PRO A 14 0.13 -38.33 -49.82
C PRO A 14 -0.14 -37.61 -48.49
N THR A 15 -1.40 -37.77 -48.08
CA THR A 15 -1.89 -38.13 -46.76
C THR A 15 -0.89 -38.16 -45.61
N GLU A 16 -1.06 -37.27 -44.63
CA GLU A 16 -0.77 -37.58 -43.23
C GLU A 16 -1.83 -36.95 -42.31
N THR A 17 -2.66 -37.85 -41.79
CA THR A 17 -3.38 -37.87 -40.53
C THR A 17 -3.07 -36.74 -39.53
N ALA A 18 -4.06 -35.90 -39.25
CA ALA A 18 -4.21 -35.27 -37.95
C ALA A 18 -5.71 -35.17 -37.62
N ALA A 19 -6.18 -36.18 -36.91
CA ALA A 19 -7.42 -36.15 -36.18
C ALA A 19 -7.32 -35.15 -35.02
N ASP A 20 -8.44 -34.51 -34.74
CA ASP A 20 -8.86 -34.01 -33.43
C ASP A 20 -8.14 -32.77 -32.86
N ALA A 21 -8.57 -31.59 -33.34
CA ALA A 21 -8.41 -30.34 -32.61
C ALA A 21 -9.81 -29.92 -32.08
N PRO A 22 -10.00 -29.78 -30.76
CA PRO A 22 -11.30 -29.36 -30.22
C PRO A 22 -11.62 -27.94 -30.68
N PRO A 23 -12.91 -27.59 -30.88
CA PRO A 23 -13.30 -26.25 -31.29
C PRO A 23 -12.81 -25.24 -30.26
N ARG A 24 -12.00 -24.27 -30.71
CA ARG A 24 -11.61 -23.11 -29.90
C ARG A 24 -12.89 -22.47 -29.33
N PRO A 25 -13.04 -22.31 -28.01
CA PRO A 25 -14.20 -21.65 -27.47
C PRO A 25 -14.20 -20.21 -27.99
N ALA A 26 -15.31 -19.83 -28.63
CA ALA A 26 -15.55 -18.46 -29.06
C ALA A 26 -15.30 -17.52 -27.88
N ALA A 27 -14.37 -16.56 -28.07
CA ALA A 27 -14.09 -15.54 -27.08
C ALA A 27 -15.38 -14.74 -26.82
N ARG A 28 -16.03 -15.03 -25.68
CA ARG A 28 -17.11 -14.19 -25.17
C ARG A 28 -16.58 -12.76 -25.04
N PRO A 29 -17.29 -11.72 -25.50
CA PRO A 29 -16.88 -10.35 -25.23
C PRO A 29 -16.95 -10.13 -23.72
N ALA A 30 -15.79 -10.00 -23.09
CA ALA A 30 -15.69 -9.64 -21.68
C ALA A 30 -16.13 -8.17 -21.53
N ARG A 31 -17.42 -7.96 -21.24
CA ARG A 31 -17.97 -6.66 -20.82
C ARG A 31 -17.19 -6.16 -19.60
N GLY A 32 -16.57 -4.99 -19.74
CA GLY A 32 -15.61 -4.42 -18.78
C GLY A 32 -16.25 -3.95 -17.49
N ARG A 33 -16.17 -4.78 -16.44
CA ARG A 33 -16.60 -4.57 -15.04
C ARG A 33 -15.75 -3.58 -14.21
N ARG A 34 -15.27 -2.47 -14.78
CA ARG A 34 -13.94 -2.00 -14.36
C ARG A 34 -13.74 -0.54 -13.91
N ALA A 35 -14.72 0.35 -13.88
CA ALA A 35 -14.43 1.77 -13.55
C ALA A 35 -15.07 2.33 -12.27
N LEU A 36 -15.90 1.58 -11.53
CA LEU A 36 -16.84 2.18 -10.58
C LEU A 36 -16.51 2.01 -9.09
N ARG A 37 -15.29 1.62 -8.70
CA ARG A 37 -14.96 1.47 -7.26
C ARG A 37 -14.46 2.76 -6.57
N TRP A 38 -14.27 3.86 -7.31
CA TRP A 38 -13.96 5.19 -6.72
C TRP A 38 -15.19 6.04 -6.50
N VAL A 39 -16.27 5.59 -7.11
CA VAL A 39 -17.57 6.18 -6.98
C VAL A 39 -18.19 5.74 -5.65
N LEU A 40 -17.55 4.93 -4.80
CA LEU A 40 -18.19 4.40 -3.59
C LEU A 40 -18.66 5.44 -2.55
N GLY A 41 -17.94 6.56 -2.41
CA GLY A 41 -18.44 7.72 -1.65
C GLY A 41 -19.33 8.66 -2.49
N GLY A 42 -19.03 8.80 -3.78
CA GLY A 42 -19.74 9.69 -4.70
C GLY A 42 -21.12 9.19 -5.13
N LEU A 43 -21.29 7.88 -5.35
CA LEU A 43 -22.51 7.17 -5.72
C LEU A 43 -23.41 6.93 -4.51
N ALA A 44 -22.88 6.76 -3.30
CA ALA A 44 -23.73 6.72 -2.11
C ALA A 44 -24.44 8.08 -1.92
N ALA A 45 -23.70 9.18 -2.06
CA ALA A 45 -24.27 10.52 -2.04
C ALA A 45 -25.14 10.81 -3.27
N LEU A 46 -24.76 10.31 -4.46
CA LEU A 46 -25.56 10.42 -5.68
C LEU A 46 -26.85 9.61 -5.58
N ALA A 47 -26.82 8.39 -5.04
CA ALA A 47 -27.97 7.52 -4.83
C ALA A 47 -28.91 8.10 -3.76
N ALA A 48 -28.36 8.66 -2.68
CA ALA A 48 -29.12 9.45 -1.72
C ALA A 48 -29.80 10.65 -2.40
N LEU A 49 -29.08 11.37 -3.27
CA LEU A 49 -29.66 12.50 -4.01
C LEU A 49 -30.67 12.07 -5.09
N LEU A 50 -30.49 10.90 -5.69
CA LEU A 50 -31.41 10.29 -6.66
C LEU A 50 -32.71 9.85 -5.97
N LEU A 51 -32.64 9.36 -4.74
CA LEU A 51 -33.79 9.09 -3.88
C LEU A 51 -34.50 10.38 -3.46
N LEU A 52 -33.75 11.46 -3.20
CA LEU A 52 -34.32 12.78 -2.90
C LEU A 52 -34.95 13.48 -4.10
N ALA A 53 -34.39 13.26 -5.28
CA ALA A 53 -34.95 13.76 -6.52
C ALA A 53 -36.19 12.94 -6.95
N ALA A 54 -36.32 11.68 -6.52
CA ALA A 54 -37.59 10.94 -6.54
C ALA A 54 -38.59 11.43 -5.48
N ALA A 55 -38.13 11.92 -4.32
CA ALA A 55 -38.99 12.54 -3.30
C ALA A 55 -39.53 13.92 -3.72
N ALA A 56 -38.75 14.72 -4.44
CA ALA A 56 -39.21 15.99 -5.02
C ALA A 56 -40.31 15.83 -6.07
N VAL A 57 -40.44 14.62 -6.66
CA VAL A 57 -41.47 14.29 -7.66
C VAL A 57 -42.81 13.91 -7.03
N TRP A 58 -42.87 13.68 -5.71
CA TRP A 58 -44.14 13.31 -5.05
C TRP A 58 -44.55 14.32 -3.99
N TRP A 59 -45.52 15.14 -4.38
CA TRP A 59 -46.22 16.23 -3.70
C TRP A 59 -46.94 15.84 -2.38
N TRP A 60 -46.43 14.88 -1.64
CA TRP A 60 -46.90 14.44 -0.33
C TRP A 60 -45.71 14.52 0.59
N LEU A 61 -45.79 15.28 1.69
CA LEU A 61 -44.67 15.56 2.60
C LEU A 61 -44.37 14.33 3.50
N PRO A 62 -43.41 13.43 3.17
CA PRO A 62 -42.85 12.56 4.18
C PRO A 62 -42.12 13.39 5.22
N THR A 63 -42.09 12.91 6.45
CA THR A 63 -41.29 13.52 7.51
C THR A 63 -39.79 13.30 7.24
N ASP A 64 -38.94 14.16 7.81
CA ASP A 64 -37.48 14.04 7.70
C ASP A 64 -36.97 12.65 8.17
N GLU A 65 -37.67 12.03 9.13
CA GLU A 65 -37.38 10.69 9.63
C GLU A 65 -37.67 9.59 8.60
N GLU A 66 -38.76 9.69 7.84
CA GLU A 66 -39.07 8.74 6.76
C GLU A 66 -38.08 8.87 5.61
N LEU A 67 -37.66 10.09 5.29
CA LEU A 67 -36.61 10.34 4.30
C LEU A 67 -35.27 9.78 4.74
N ALA A 68 -34.89 9.98 6.00
CA ALA A 68 -33.67 9.42 6.58
C ALA A 68 -33.68 7.88 6.51
N ARG A 69 -34.80 7.24 6.87
CA ARG A 69 -34.97 5.78 6.80
C ARG A 69 -34.83 5.28 5.37
N ARG A 70 -35.54 5.88 4.41
CA ARG A 70 -35.44 5.50 2.98
C ARG A 70 -34.03 5.68 2.43
N ALA A 71 -33.34 6.75 2.82
CA ALA A 71 -31.95 6.98 2.43
C ALA A 71 -31.02 5.90 3.01
N GLY A 72 -31.24 5.49 4.27
CA GLY A 72 -30.55 4.38 4.91
C GLY A 72 -30.79 3.04 4.21
N ASP A 73 -32.05 2.68 3.97
CA ASP A 73 -32.45 1.45 3.29
C ASP A 73 -31.83 1.37 1.89
N GLY A 74 -31.97 2.44 1.09
CA GLY A 74 -31.40 2.49 -0.25
C GLY A 74 -29.87 2.46 -0.27
N ALA A 75 -29.21 3.11 0.69
CA ALA A 75 -27.76 3.01 0.84
C ALA A 75 -27.34 1.59 1.25
N GLY A 76 -28.11 0.95 2.12
CA GLY A 76 -27.80 -0.40 2.58
C GLY A 76 -27.99 -1.46 1.52
N ASP A 77 -29.06 -1.36 0.73
CA ASP A 77 -29.29 -2.20 -0.45
C ASP A 77 -28.14 -2.08 -1.45
N TRP A 78 -27.61 -0.87 -1.63
CA TRP A 78 -26.53 -0.62 -2.58
C TRP A 78 -25.15 -1.08 -2.08
N LEU A 79 -24.84 -0.84 -0.81
CA LEU A 79 -23.56 -1.23 -0.20
C LEU A 79 -23.51 -2.72 0.19
N GLY A 80 -24.65 -3.40 0.21
CA GLY A 80 -24.76 -4.78 0.68
C GLY A 80 -24.64 -4.94 2.20
N VAL A 81 -24.67 -3.84 2.95
CA VAL A 81 -24.62 -3.81 4.42
C VAL A 81 -25.64 -2.79 4.95
N PRO A 82 -26.36 -3.06 6.04
CA PRO A 82 -27.37 -2.10 6.54
C PRO A 82 -26.73 -0.75 6.89
N VAL A 83 -27.44 0.34 6.54
CA VAL A 83 -27.01 1.71 6.82
C VAL A 83 -28.13 2.43 7.56
N THR A 84 -27.77 3.08 8.66
CA THR A 84 -28.65 3.96 9.40
C THR A 84 -28.26 5.42 9.16
N VAL A 85 -29.28 6.27 9.05
CA VAL A 85 -29.15 7.72 8.96
C VAL A 85 -29.99 8.30 10.08
N GLU A 86 -29.37 9.04 10.99
CA GLU A 86 -30.05 9.59 12.17
C GLU A 86 -31.05 10.67 11.76
N ARG A 87 -30.63 11.57 10.87
CA ARG A 87 -31.45 12.70 10.43
C ARG A 87 -31.05 13.13 9.02
N LEU A 88 -32.04 13.57 8.27
CA LEU A 88 -31.89 14.13 6.93
C LEU A 88 -32.55 15.50 6.91
N GLU A 89 -31.78 16.51 6.50
CA GLU A 89 -32.30 17.85 6.25
C GLU A 89 -32.11 18.21 4.79
N TRP A 90 -33.04 18.96 4.24
CA TRP A 90 -32.96 19.42 2.86
C TRP A 90 -33.42 20.87 2.76
N GLN A 91 -32.83 21.59 1.82
CA GLN A 91 -33.11 22.99 1.58
C GLN A 91 -33.14 23.23 0.08
N LEU A 92 -34.17 23.92 -0.40
CA LEU A 92 -34.35 24.19 -1.83
C LEU A 92 -33.82 25.56 -2.26
N LEU A 93 -33.83 26.53 -1.36
CA LEU A 93 -33.48 27.93 -1.66
C LEU A 93 -32.30 28.38 -0.78
N PRO A 94 -31.31 29.11 -1.34
CA PRO A 94 -31.23 29.58 -2.73
C PRO A 94 -30.81 28.48 -3.73
N SER A 95 -30.20 27.39 -3.27
CA SER A 95 -29.81 26.23 -4.09
C SER A 95 -30.24 24.92 -3.42
N PRO A 96 -30.55 23.87 -4.20
CA PRO A 96 -30.85 22.54 -3.66
C PRO A 96 -29.66 22.00 -2.87
N ARG A 97 -29.90 21.70 -1.60
CA ARG A 97 -28.94 21.16 -0.65
C ARG A 97 -29.59 20.04 0.13
N VAL A 98 -28.79 19.01 0.39
CA VAL A 98 -29.15 17.86 1.20
C VAL A 98 -28.06 17.66 2.26
N GLN A 99 -28.47 17.38 3.48
CA GLN A 99 -27.59 17.11 4.61
C GLN A 99 -28.03 15.82 5.30
N LEU A 100 -27.11 14.88 5.44
CA LEU A 100 -27.29 13.67 6.24
C LEU A 100 -26.47 13.80 7.52
N PHE A 101 -27.06 13.46 8.65
CA PHE A 101 -26.41 13.45 9.95
C PHE A 101 -26.36 12.04 10.51
N GLY A 102 -25.26 11.71 11.19
CA GLY A 102 -25.13 10.45 11.93
C GLY A 102 -25.24 9.21 11.04
N VAL A 103 -24.59 9.21 9.86
CA VAL A 103 -24.60 8.06 8.95
C VAL A 103 -23.71 6.96 9.52
N ARG A 104 -24.20 5.73 9.58
CA ARG A 104 -23.48 4.59 10.14
C ARG A 104 -23.84 3.28 9.45
N THR A 105 -22.83 2.45 9.17
CA THR A 105 -23.04 1.06 8.72
C THR A 105 -23.20 0.11 9.91
N GLU A 106 -24.04 -0.92 9.79
CA GLU A 106 -24.20 -1.97 10.80
C GLU A 106 -23.27 -3.16 10.53
N GLN A 107 -22.08 -3.10 11.12
CA GLN A 107 -21.06 -4.14 11.04
C GLN A 107 -20.15 -4.05 12.27
N GLU A 108 -19.30 -5.07 12.48
CA GLU A 108 -18.42 -5.20 13.66
C GLU A 108 -17.58 -3.93 13.91
N GLU A 109 -16.93 -3.43 12.85
CA GLU A 109 -16.23 -2.14 12.85
C GLU A 109 -17.02 -1.14 11.99
N PRO A 110 -17.94 -0.34 12.55
CA PRO A 110 -18.80 0.51 11.74
C PRO A 110 -18.02 1.63 11.04
N VAL A 111 -18.33 1.87 9.77
CA VAL A 111 -18.00 3.11 9.07
C VAL A 111 -19.03 4.15 9.46
N THR A 112 -18.57 5.32 9.91
CA THR A 112 -19.45 6.41 10.36
C THR A 112 -19.12 7.71 9.65
N ALA A 113 -20.11 8.59 9.48
CA ALA A 113 -19.93 9.98 9.09
C ALA A 113 -20.83 10.88 9.95
N GLY A 114 -20.23 11.88 10.58
CA GLY A 114 -20.99 12.85 11.39
C GLY A 114 -21.94 13.67 10.52
N ARG A 115 -21.44 14.17 9.39
CA ARG A 115 -22.23 14.94 8.43
C ARG A 115 -21.80 14.71 6.99
N ILE A 116 -22.79 14.56 6.09
CA ILE A 116 -22.60 14.52 4.63
C ILE A 116 -23.45 15.62 4.03
N VAL A 117 -22.84 16.54 3.28
CA VAL A 117 -23.56 17.65 2.61
C VAL A 117 -23.40 17.53 1.11
N ALA A 118 -24.49 17.63 0.37
CA ALA A 118 -24.49 17.63 -1.08
C ALA A 118 -25.27 18.83 -1.63
N ASP A 119 -24.58 19.64 -2.43
CA ASP A 119 -25.11 20.85 -3.07
C ASP A 119 -25.30 20.58 -4.58
N ALA A 120 -26.46 20.90 -5.14
CA ALA A 120 -26.76 20.77 -6.57
C ALA A 120 -27.20 22.10 -7.20
N ARG A 121 -27.27 22.17 -8.54
CA ARG A 121 -27.84 23.33 -9.25
C ARG A 121 -29.28 23.09 -9.66
N TRP A 122 -30.12 24.11 -9.48
CA TRP A 122 -31.50 24.10 -9.98
C TRP A 122 -31.58 23.84 -11.48
N SER A 123 -30.73 24.50 -12.26
CA SER A 123 -30.69 24.32 -13.71
C SER A 123 -30.53 22.86 -14.09
N ASP A 124 -29.60 22.13 -13.45
CA ASP A 124 -29.33 20.74 -13.79
C ASP A 124 -30.52 19.85 -13.41
N LEU A 125 -31.05 20.01 -12.19
CA LEU A 125 -32.20 19.23 -11.73
C LEU A 125 -33.46 19.44 -12.58
N LEU A 126 -33.75 20.68 -12.99
CA LEU A 126 -34.89 20.99 -13.87
C LEU A 126 -34.76 20.34 -15.26
N HIS A 127 -33.53 20.19 -15.76
CA HIS A 127 -33.25 19.45 -16.99
C HIS A 127 -33.12 17.94 -16.78
N ARG A 128 -33.50 17.43 -15.59
CA ARG A 128 -33.36 16.03 -15.21
C ARG A 128 -31.91 15.52 -15.32
N ARG A 129 -30.94 16.42 -15.11
CA ARG A 129 -29.51 16.12 -15.02
C ARG A 129 -29.06 16.18 -13.58
N LEU A 130 -28.41 15.12 -13.11
CA LEU A 130 -27.83 15.11 -11.78
C LEU A 130 -26.35 15.52 -11.84
N ALA A 131 -26.05 16.67 -11.23
CA ALA A 131 -24.71 17.19 -11.03
C ALA A 131 -24.61 17.82 -9.63
N LEU A 132 -23.63 17.38 -8.85
CA LEU A 132 -23.31 17.97 -7.56
C LEU A 132 -22.25 19.04 -7.77
N THR A 133 -22.53 20.27 -7.33
CA THR A 133 -21.53 21.34 -7.28
C THR A 133 -20.52 21.10 -6.17
N ARG A 134 -20.98 20.57 -5.04
CA ARG A 134 -20.14 20.28 -3.90
C ARG A 134 -20.65 19.09 -3.11
N LEU A 135 -19.74 18.21 -2.74
CA LEU A 135 -19.95 17.11 -1.81
C LEU A 135 -18.98 17.30 -0.62
N ARG A 136 -19.50 17.31 0.61
CA ARG A 136 -18.68 17.40 1.82
C ARG A 136 -18.90 16.20 2.72
N LEU A 137 -17.81 15.67 3.26
CA LEU A 137 -17.79 14.61 4.26
C LEU A 137 -17.08 15.12 5.52
N GLU A 138 -17.76 15.06 6.67
CA GLU A 138 -17.22 15.56 7.92
C GLU A 138 -17.31 14.51 9.02
N ASP A 139 -16.28 14.50 9.87
CA ASP A 139 -16.18 13.66 11.07
C ASP A 139 -16.42 12.17 10.77
N ALA A 140 -15.73 11.68 9.74
CA ALA A 140 -15.87 10.29 9.32
C ALA A 140 -14.89 9.38 10.07
N ARG A 141 -15.33 8.16 10.39
CA ARG A 141 -14.45 7.09 10.87
C ARG A 141 -14.52 5.95 9.88
N VAL A 142 -13.36 5.59 9.33
CA VAL A 142 -13.24 4.62 8.25
C VAL A 142 -12.27 3.52 8.65
N PRO A 143 -12.76 2.43 9.26
CA PRO A 143 -11.95 1.24 9.46
C PRO A 143 -11.70 0.54 8.12
N GLN A 144 -10.43 0.33 7.79
CA GLN A 144 -10.03 -0.23 6.51
C GLN A 144 -10.56 -1.65 6.30
N ARG A 145 -10.75 -2.43 7.38
CA ARG A 145 -11.28 -3.80 7.31
C ARG A 145 -12.75 -3.84 6.89
N SER A 146 -13.50 -2.82 7.26
CA SER A 146 -14.92 -2.65 6.95
C SER A 146 -15.18 -2.22 5.51
N LEU A 147 -14.14 -1.85 4.76
CA LEU A 147 -14.29 -1.52 3.34
C LEU A 147 -14.29 -2.77 2.45
N SER A 148 -13.82 -3.91 2.94
CA SER A 148 -13.85 -5.17 2.19
C SER A 148 -15.17 -5.92 2.29
N THR A 149 -16.05 -5.57 3.22
CA THR A 149 -17.37 -6.18 3.40
C THR A 149 -18.44 -5.59 2.48
N PHE A 150 -18.18 -4.42 1.88
CA PHE A 150 -19.10 -3.80 0.94
C PHE A 150 -19.20 -4.61 -0.35
N ASP A 151 -20.42 -5.07 -0.65
CA ASP A 151 -20.76 -5.69 -1.93
C ASP A 151 -21.62 -4.72 -2.73
N VAL A 152 -20.93 -3.93 -3.53
CA VAL A 152 -21.51 -2.79 -4.21
C VAL A 152 -22.28 -3.29 -5.41
N ARG A 153 -23.60 -3.26 -5.32
CA ARG A 153 -24.45 -3.76 -6.40
C ARG A 153 -24.24 -2.91 -7.65
N GLU A 154 -23.88 -3.58 -8.74
CA GLU A 154 -23.90 -2.97 -10.07
C GLU A 154 -25.37 -2.66 -10.40
N ALA A 155 -25.64 -1.48 -10.96
CA ALA A 155 -26.98 -1.17 -11.48
C ALA A 155 -27.29 -2.18 -12.60
N GLU A 156 -28.16 -3.14 -12.34
CA GLU A 156 -28.53 -4.16 -13.31
C GLU A 156 -29.32 -3.55 -14.48
N GLU A 157 -29.18 -4.13 -15.68
CA GLU A 157 -30.08 -3.86 -16.81
C GLU A 157 -31.50 -4.34 -16.42
N GLY A 158 -32.28 -3.45 -15.78
CA GLY A 158 -33.62 -3.77 -15.28
C GLY A 158 -34.00 -3.04 -13.99
N THR A 159 -33.05 -2.44 -13.28
CA THR A 159 -33.36 -1.54 -12.15
C THR A 159 -34.17 -0.34 -12.65
N PRO A 160 -35.23 0.12 -11.97
CA PRO A 160 -36.02 1.27 -12.40
C PRO A 160 -35.07 2.43 -12.73
N ARG A 161 -35.08 2.84 -14.01
CA ARG A 161 -34.27 3.98 -14.47
C ARG A 161 -34.68 5.17 -13.63
N LEU A 162 -33.75 5.65 -12.83
CA LEU A 162 -33.92 6.88 -12.09
C LEU A 162 -34.40 7.97 -13.06
N PRO A 163 -35.28 8.89 -12.63
CA PRO A 163 -35.80 9.92 -13.52
C PRO A 163 -34.76 10.93 -13.99
N PHE A 164 -33.49 10.77 -13.58
CA PHE A 164 -32.37 11.66 -13.88
C PHE A 164 -31.27 10.95 -14.66
N THR A 165 -30.65 11.67 -15.59
CA THR A 165 -29.40 11.27 -16.24
C THR A 165 -28.22 11.91 -15.52
N LEU A 166 -27.11 11.19 -15.38
CA LEU A 166 -25.87 11.73 -14.84
C LEU A 166 -25.29 12.81 -15.76
N ALA A 167 -24.85 13.94 -15.20
CA ALA A 167 -24.09 14.93 -15.96
C ALA A 167 -22.68 14.40 -16.31
N ASP A 168 -22.01 15.06 -17.26
CA ASP A 168 -20.66 14.68 -17.69
C ASP A 168 -19.63 14.83 -16.55
N ILE A 169 -19.91 15.76 -15.65
CA ILE A 169 -19.23 15.97 -14.37
C ILE A 169 -20.26 15.74 -13.25
N PRO A 170 -20.39 14.51 -12.73
CA PRO A 170 -21.37 14.20 -11.69
C PRO A 170 -21.13 14.94 -10.37
N VAL A 171 -19.86 15.21 -10.06
CA VAL A 171 -19.42 15.92 -8.85
C VAL A 171 -18.33 16.89 -9.27
N GLU A 172 -18.56 18.20 -9.14
CA GLU A 172 -17.56 19.22 -9.49
C GLU A 172 -16.46 19.28 -8.41
N ARG A 173 -16.85 19.25 -7.14
CA ARG A 173 -15.93 19.34 -6.00
C ARG A 173 -16.32 18.41 -4.86
N ALA A 174 -15.37 17.65 -4.36
CA ALA A 174 -15.49 16.86 -3.14
C ALA A 174 -14.54 17.42 -2.07
N GLU A 175 -15.00 17.52 -0.83
CA GLU A 175 -14.20 17.97 0.32
C GLU A 175 -14.41 17.03 1.49
N TRP A 176 -13.37 16.84 2.29
CA TRP A 176 -13.47 16.09 3.54
C TRP A 176 -12.59 16.68 4.63
N SER A 177 -13.05 16.56 5.87
CA SER A 177 -12.33 17.02 7.07
C SER A 177 -12.64 16.12 8.27
N GLY A 178 -11.67 15.93 9.16
CA GLY A 178 -11.84 15.05 10.32
C GLY A 178 -12.06 13.59 9.93
N VAL A 179 -11.51 13.13 8.79
CA VAL A 179 -11.64 11.74 8.36
C VAL A 179 -10.60 10.88 9.06
N ARG A 180 -11.02 10.16 10.09
CA ARG A 180 -10.21 9.20 10.82
C ARG A 180 -10.14 7.87 10.09
N TRP A 181 -9.02 7.62 9.43
CA TRP A 181 -8.68 6.35 8.80
C TRP A 181 -8.05 5.39 9.83
N ILE A 182 -8.68 4.23 10.03
CA ILE A 182 -8.16 3.19 10.94
C ILE A 182 -7.60 2.05 10.08
N GLY A 183 -6.28 1.98 10.01
CA GLY A 183 -5.60 0.93 9.23
C GLY A 183 -5.77 -0.46 9.84
N ARG A 184 -5.44 -1.51 9.07
CA ARG A 184 -5.55 -2.92 9.52
C ARG A 184 -4.80 -3.28 10.81
N THR A 185 -3.81 -2.49 11.19
CA THR A 185 -3.03 -2.65 12.44
C THR A 185 -3.63 -1.87 13.62
N GLY A 186 -4.85 -1.33 13.49
CA GLY A 186 -5.54 -0.54 14.51
C GLY A 186 -5.06 0.91 14.64
N ARG A 187 -4.15 1.36 13.78
CA ARG A 187 -3.62 2.73 13.81
C ARG A 187 -4.61 3.69 13.19
N ALA A 188 -5.02 4.70 13.95
CA ALA A 188 -5.93 5.75 13.52
C ALA A 188 -5.15 7.00 13.09
N LEU A 189 -5.41 7.49 11.88
CA LEU A 189 -4.83 8.71 11.33
C LEU A 189 -5.96 9.58 10.77
N ASP A 190 -5.99 10.85 11.15
CA ASP A 190 -6.95 11.85 10.69
C ASP A 190 -6.46 12.55 9.40
N TYR A 191 -7.38 12.71 8.45
CA TYR A 191 -7.10 13.31 7.15
C TYR A 191 -8.14 14.35 6.77
N ARG A 192 -7.68 15.35 6.03
CA ARG A 192 -8.53 16.29 5.29
C ARG A 192 -8.08 16.40 3.86
N GLY A 193 -8.94 16.94 3.03
CA GLY A 193 -8.59 17.18 1.65
C GLY A 193 -9.74 17.68 0.80
N SER A 194 -9.43 17.87 -0.47
CA SER A 194 -10.41 18.22 -1.47
C SER A 194 -9.99 17.71 -2.84
N VAL A 195 -10.96 17.46 -3.71
CA VAL A 195 -10.73 17.15 -5.12
C VAL A 195 -11.71 17.96 -5.97
N ASP A 196 -11.19 18.67 -6.95
CA ASP A 196 -11.96 19.23 -8.05
C ASP A 196 -11.89 18.24 -9.22
N PHE A 197 -13.03 17.87 -9.80
CA PHE A 197 -13.10 16.92 -10.91
C PHE A 197 -13.49 17.61 -12.22
N ASP A 198 -12.92 17.10 -13.30
CA ASP A 198 -13.43 17.29 -14.66
C ASP A 198 -14.25 16.06 -15.09
N ALA A 199 -14.64 16.03 -16.37
CA ALA A 199 -15.39 14.93 -16.95
C ALA A 199 -14.73 13.57 -16.70
N GLN A 200 -15.55 12.51 -16.71
CA GLN A 200 -15.10 11.13 -16.48
C GLN A 200 -14.39 10.93 -15.13
N TRP A 201 -14.76 11.71 -14.10
CA TRP A 201 -14.17 11.63 -12.76
C TRP A 201 -12.65 11.86 -12.74
N ARG A 202 -12.13 12.67 -13.66
CA ARG A 202 -10.70 12.97 -13.70
C ARG A 202 -10.38 14.10 -12.73
N PRO A 203 -9.54 13.88 -11.69
CA PRO A 203 -9.13 14.97 -10.81
C PRO A 203 -8.43 16.05 -11.62
N ARG A 204 -8.92 17.29 -11.55
CA ARG A 204 -8.23 18.47 -12.06
C ARG A 204 -7.19 18.92 -11.05
N ARG A 205 -7.60 19.00 -9.78
CA ARG A 205 -6.77 19.35 -8.64
C ARG A 205 -7.20 18.52 -7.46
N ALA A 206 -6.25 18.03 -6.68
CA ALA A 206 -6.57 17.37 -5.42
C ALA A 206 -5.54 17.72 -4.35
N GLU A 207 -5.98 17.70 -3.10
CA GLU A 207 -5.18 17.93 -1.92
C GLU A 207 -5.57 16.91 -0.86
N LEU A 208 -4.56 16.31 -0.21
CA LEU A 208 -4.70 15.41 0.90
C LEU A 208 -3.68 15.80 1.96
N GLU A 209 -4.13 16.04 3.19
CA GLU A 209 -3.30 16.45 4.31
C GLU A 209 -3.52 15.52 5.50
N ARG A 210 -2.42 15.14 6.16
CA ARG A 210 -2.46 14.47 7.45
C ARG A 210 -2.69 15.51 8.54
N GLU A 211 -3.89 15.54 9.09
CA GLU A 211 -4.26 16.52 10.11
C GLU A 211 -3.45 16.33 11.40
N GLY A 212 -2.96 17.44 11.96
CA GLY A 212 -2.17 17.44 13.19
C GLY A 212 -0.71 17.00 13.02
N ALA A 213 -0.27 16.59 11.83
CA ALA A 213 1.13 16.28 11.60
C ALA A 213 2.01 17.53 11.64
N GLN A 214 3.09 17.46 12.41
CA GLN A 214 4.14 18.48 12.45
C GLN A 214 5.50 17.81 12.23
N PRO A 215 6.27 18.23 11.22
CA PRO A 215 5.97 19.25 10.21
C PRO A 215 4.82 18.84 9.28
N LEU A 216 4.29 19.83 8.53
CA LEU A 216 3.18 19.64 7.59
C LEU A 216 3.43 18.44 6.68
N THR A 217 2.45 17.54 6.63
CA THR A 217 2.46 16.37 5.75
C THR A 217 1.26 16.43 4.81
N ARG A 218 1.53 16.71 3.53
CA ARG A 218 0.51 17.03 2.52
C ARG A 218 0.93 16.54 1.13
N LEU A 219 -0.04 16.05 0.36
CA LEU A 219 0.06 15.81 -1.07
C LEU A 219 -0.89 16.76 -1.80
N ARG A 220 -0.39 17.54 -2.75
CA ARG A 220 -1.21 18.28 -3.71
C ARG A 220 -0.90 17.78 -5.11
N ILE A 221 -1.92 17.57 -5.93
CA ILE A 221 -1.77 17.21 -7.34
C ILE A 221 -2.54 18.18 -8.23
N GLU A 222 -2.00 18.46 -9.41
CA GLU A 222 -2.61 19.35 -10.40
C GLU A 222 -2.38 18.79 -11.81
N ARG A 223 -3.48 18.62 -12.56
CA ARG A 223 -3.45 18.00 -13.89
C ARG A 223 -2.83 18.92 -14.93
N GLU A 224 -1.94 18.39 -15.74
CA GLU A 224 -1.25 19.10 -16.81
C GLU A 224 -2.09 19.07 -18.09
N GLY A 225 -2.81 20.17 -18.36
CA GLY A 225 -3.67 20.30 -19.52
C GLY A 225 -4.82 19.28 -19.53
N THR A 226 -5.00 18.60 -20.66
CA THR A 226 -6.05 17.58 -20.85
C THR A 226 -5.52 16.15 -20.76
N GLU A 227 -4.22 15.96 -20.55
CA GLU A 227 -3.64 14.63 -20.40
C GLU A 227 -3.88 14.07 -19.00
N ASP A 228 -3.92 12.75 -18.89
CA ASP A 228 -3.93 12.02 -17.61
C ASP A 228 -2.52 12.02 -16.97
N ARG A 229 -1.99 13.23 -16.75
CA ARG A 229 -0.69 13.52 -16.12
C ARG A 229 -0.85 14.65 -15.11
N TRP A 230 -0.24 14.52 -13.93
CA TRP A 230 -0.31 15.50 -12.86
C TRP A 230 1.09 15.84 -12.35
N LYS A 231 1.29 17.12 -12.02
CA LYS A 231 2.35 17.53 -11.09
C LYS A 231 1.91 17.24 -9.66
N ALA A 232 2.82 16.77 -8.83
CA ALA A 232 2.56 16.47 -7.44
C ALA A 232 3.51 17.26 -6.54
N ASP A 233 3.01 18.13 -5.67
CA ASP A 233 3.79 18.74 -4.61
C ASP A 233 3.61 17.89 -3.34
N VAL A 234 4.70 17.28 -2.87
CA VAL A 234 4.71 16.40 -1.69
C VAL A 234 5.47 17.09 -0.57
N SER A 235 4.76 17.45 0.49
CA SER A 235 5.33 17.99 1.72
C SER A 235 5.39 16.89 2.77
N ALA A 236 6.59 16.55 3.24
CA ALA A 236 6.80 15.59 4.33
C ALA A 236 8.20 15.74 4.94
N GLY A 237 8.36 15.40 6.22
CA GLY A 237 9.66 15.46 6.91
C GLY A 237 10.35 16.84 6.83
N GLY A 238 9.56 17.93 6.80
CA GLY A 238 10.06 19.31 6.78
C GLY A 238 10.49 19.83 5.41
N ARG A 239 10.25 19.07 4.34
CA ARG A 239 10.59 19.44 2.96
C ARG A 239 9.34 19.38 2.08
N THR A 240 9.37 20.14 0.99
CA THR A 240 8.39 20.06 -0.09
C THR A 240 9.13 19.79 -1.38
N GLU A 241 8.79 18.69 -2.04
CA GLU A 241 9.44 18.20 -3.25
C GLU A 241 8.41 18.00 -4.34
N GLN A 242 8.82 18.20 -5.59
CA GLN A 242 7.95 18.05 -6.76
C GLN A 242 8.14 16.68 -7.40
N GLY A 243 7.05 15.98 -7.60
CA GLY A 243 6.96 14.72 -8.32
C GLY A 243 5.99 14.79 -9.48
N THR A 244 5.81 13.65 -10.13
CA THR A 244 4.85 13.47 -11.23
C THR A 244 3.99 12.25 -10.98
N LEU A 245 2.75 12.30 -11.45
CA LEU A 245 1.84 11.17 -11.52
C LEU A 245 1.30 11.06 -12.94
N ARG A 246 1.08 9.83 -13.42
CA ARG A 246 0.46 9.55 -14.71
C ARG A 246 -0.52 8.42 -14.56
N LEU A 247 -1.71 8.61 -15.10
CA LEU A 247 -2.72 7.57 -15.22
C LEU A 247 -2.75 7.07 -16.66
N GLN A 248 -2.75 5.75 -16.81
CA GLN A 248 -2.86 5.06 -18.08
C GLN A 248 -3.99 4.05 -17.99
N VAL A 249 -4.78 3.96 -19.04
CA VAL A 249 -5.86 2.97 -19.16
C VAL A 249 -5.48 1.99 -20.26
N PHE A 250 -5.26 0.73 -19.89
CA PHE A 250 -4.89 -0.36 -20.81
C PHE A 250 -6.07 -1.33 -20.94
N GLY A 251 -6.86 -1.15 -22.00
CA GLY A 251 -8.12 -1.88 -22.16
C GLY A 251 -9.06 -1.57 -20.99
N ALA A 252 -9.24 -2.53 -20.10
CA ALA A 252 -10.05 -2.37 -18.91
C ALA A 252 -9.21 -2.34 -17.62
N ARG A 253 -7.92 -2.02 -17.66
CA ARG A 253 -7.08 -1.86 -16.45
C ARG A 253 -6.60 -0.43 -16.31
N TYR A 254 -6.53 0.04 -15.07
CA TYR A 254 -5.87 1.28 -14.71
C TYR A 254 -4.44 0.98 -14.28
N ARG A 255 -3.49 1.78 -14.75
CA ARG A 255 -2.12 1.85 -14.26
C ARG A 255 -1.82 3.28 -13.86
N VAL A 256 -1.53 3.50 -12.59
CA VAL A 256 -1.01 4.77 -12.08
C VAL A 256 0.49 4.59 -11.87
N THR A 257 1.28 5.52 -12.41
CA THR A 257 2.73 5.58 -12.19
C THR A 257 3.09 6.94 -11.62
N GLY A 258 4.20 7.01 -10.91
CA GLY A 258 4.71 8.27 -10.42
C GLY A 258 6.16 8.18 -10.00
N ALA A 259 6.79 9.34 -9.93
CA ALA A 259 8.20 9.47 -9.59
C ALA A 259 8.41 10.77 -8.80
N ILE A 260 9.31 10.72 -7.83
CA ILE A 260 9.71 11.88 -7.03
C ILE A 260 11.16 11.74 -6.56
N ASP A 261 11.94 12.79 -6.78
CA ASP A 261 13.23 13.00 -6.13
C ASP A 261 13.02 13.75 -4.83
N PHE A 262 13.80 13.43 -3.80
CA PHE A 262 13.69 14.09 -2.51
C PHE A 262 15.05 14.36 -1.89
N SER A 263 15.14 15.45 -1.12
CA SER A 263 16.39 15.90 -0.52
C SER A 263 16.17 16.56 0.84
N GLY A 264 16.99 16.16 1.82
CA GLY A 264 16.98 16.77 3.16
C GLY A 264 15.73 16.45 3.98
N VAL A 265 15.05 15.33 3.70
CA VAL A 265 13.84 14.91 4.42
C VAL A 265 14.23 14.35 5.78
N ASP A 266 13.72 14.93 6.87
CA ASP A 266 13.94 14.39 8.20
C ASP A 266 13.17 13.07 8.39
N VAL A 267 13.90 11.98 8.62
CA VAL A 267 13.33 10.62 8.72
C VAL A 267 12.44 10.45 9.95
N VAL A 268 12.81 11.07 11.07
CA VAL A 268 12.04 10.98 12.33
C VAL A 268 10.74 11.74 12.17
N ALA A 269 10.81 12.96 11.63
CA ALA A 269 9.64 13.78 11.32
C ALA A 269 8.69 13.09 10.33
N LEU A 270 9.24 12.50 9.26
CA LEU A 270 8.47 11.76 8.26
C LEU A 270 7.71 10.59 8.88
N LEU A 271 8.39 9.74 9.65
CA LEU A 271 7.75 8.58 10.28
C LEU A 271 6.79 9.01 11.39
N GLY A 272 7.15 10.04 12.15
CA GLY A 272 6.33 10.62 13.22
C GLY A 272 4.99 11.15 12.73
N ALA A 273 4.91 11.73 11.54
CA ALA A 273 3.65 12.18 10.93
C ALA A 273 2.61 11.04 10.74
N PHE A 274 3.08 9.78 10.69
CA PHE A 274 2.25 8.57 10.60
C PHE A 274 2.26 7.74 11.89
N ASP A 275 2.57 8.39 13.03
CA ASP A 275 2.75 7.82 14.37
C ASP A 275 3.79 6.70 14.46
N ARG A 276 4.69 6.60 13.47
CA ARG A 276 5.70 5.53 13.40
C ARG A 276 6.97 5.98 14.12
N ARG A 277 7.55 5.07 14.89
CA ARG A 277 8.87 5.28 15.48
C ARG A 277 9.93 5.00 14.42
N SER A 278 10.93 5.86 14.34
CA SER A 278 12.10 5.61 13.51
C SER A 278 13.18 4.90 14.30
N ALA A 279 13.81 3.89 13.70
CA ALA A 279 15.05 3.30 14.22
C ALA A 279 16.28 4.13 13.85
N VAL A 280 16.15 5.08 12.91
CA VAL A 280 17.23 5.91 12.38
C VAL A 280 16.81 7.38 12.37
N SER A 281 17.64 8.28 12.88
CA SER A 281 17.50 9.71 12.60
C SER A 281 18.49 10.17 11.55
N GLY A 282 18.23 11.33 10.95
CA GLY A 282 19.06 11.94 9.92
C GLY A 282 18.24 12.53 8.78
N LEU A 283 18.95 13.02 7.77
CA LEU A 283 18.35 13.67 6.60
C LEU A 283 18.46 12.74 5.41
N ALA A 284 17.32 12.27 4.90
CA ALA A 284 17.23 11.40 3.75
C ALA A 284 17.21 12.20 2.44
N ARG A 285 17.85 11.64 1.43
CA ARG A 285 17.78 12.04 0.03
C ARG A 285 17.68 10.82 -0.86
N GLY A 286 17.11 10.95 -2.04
CA GLY A 286 16.98 9.83 -2.95
C GLY A 286 15.88 10.00 -3.99
N HIS A 287 15.41 8.87 -4.49
CA HIS A 287 14.41 8.76 -5.55
C HIS A 287 13.38 7.70 -5.18
N THR A 288 12.11 7.98 -5.44
CA THR A 288 11.01 7.02 -5.29
C THR A 288 10.21 6.91 -6.58
N ASP A 289 10.07 5.68 -7.06
CA ASP A 289 9.11 5.29 -8.07
C ASP A 289 7.86 4.68 -7.40
N LEU A 290 6.68 4.90 -7.97
CA LEU A 290 5.45 4.22 -7.58
C LEU A 290 4.73 3.66 -8.80
N ILE A 291 4.11 2.49 -8.61
CA ILE A 291 3.21 1.87 -9.58
C ILE A 291 2.01 1.26 -8.86
N ALA A 292 0.84 1.42 -9.44
CA ALA A 292 -0.42 0.89 -8.92
C ALA A 292 -1.26 0.41 -10.11
N GLU A 293 -1.74 -0.82 -10.06
CA GLU A 293 -2.48 -1.44 -11.17
C GLU A 293 -3.73 -2.17 -10.71
N GLY A 294 -4.87 -1.91 -11.34
CA GLY A 294 -6.13 -2.51 -10.93
C GLY A 294 -7.11 -2.66 -12.07
N ALA A 295 -8.08 -3.54 -11.90
CA ALA A 295 -9.25 -3.55 -12.75
C ALA A 295 -9.98 -2.21 -12.63
N ASP A 296 -10.10 -1.72 -11.40
CA ASP A 296 -10.61 -0.40 -11.05
C ASP A 296 -9.55 0.36 -10.25
N PRO A 297 -9.72 1.68 -10.02
CA PRO A 297 -8.66 2.39 -9.32
C PRO A 297 -8.50 1.94 -7.85
N ALA A 298 -9.43 1.16 -7.25
CA ALA A 298 -9.47 0.86 -5.81
C ALA A 298 -8.65 -0.38 -5.56
N GLU A 299 -8.78 -1.34 -6.47
CA GLU A 299 -7.78 -2.34 -6.72
C GLU A 299 -6.41 -1.73 -7.05
N ALA A 300 -6.33 -0.66 -7.86
CA ALA A 300 -5.03 -0.02 -8.16
C ALA A 300 -4.36 0.54 -6.89
N VAL A 301 -5.11 1.22 -6.01
CA VAL A 301 -4.57 1.69 -4.73
C VAL A 301 -4.23 0.53 -3.80
N ARG A 302 -5.01 -0.55 -3.80
CA ARG A 302 -4.71 -1.78 -3.06
C ARG A 302 -3.52 -2.56 -3.62
N SER A 303 -3.04 -2.27 -4.82
CA SER A 303 -1.86 -2.90 -5.44
C SER A 303 -0.66 -1.96 -5.51
N LEU A 304 -0.71 -0.84 -4.79
CA LEU A 304 0.38 0.13 -4.76
C LEU A 304 1.70 -0.55 -4.38
N ASN A 305 2.68 -0.37 -5.26
CA ASN A 305 4.06 -0.76 -5.07
C ASN A 305 4.93 0.49 -5.15
N THR A 306 5.83 0.67 -4.19
CA THR A 306 6.82 1.74 -4.23
C THR A 306 8.22 1.17 -4.18
N ARG A 307 9.14 1.83 -4.87
CA ARG A 307 10.58 1.52 -4.87
C ARG A 307 11.35 2.79 -4.58
N THR A 308 12.00 2.84 -3.43
CA THR A 308 12.76 3.99 -2.97
C THR A 308 14.23 3.64 -2.86
N ARG A 309 15.11 4.35 -3.56
CA ARG A 309 16.55 4.33 -3.29
C ARG A 309 16.89 5.55 -2.44
N PHE A 310 17.61 5.35 -1.34
CA PHE A 310 17.86 6.43 -0.39
C PHE A 310 19.30 6.44 0.13
N THR A 311 19.68 7.61 0.62
CA THR A 311 20.85 7.83 1.47
C THR A 311 20.44 8.77 2.60
N VAL A 312 20.70 8.37 3.84
CA VAL A 312 20.54 9.20 5.03
C VAL A 312 21.92 9.71 5.43
N VAL A 313 22.05 11.03 5.49
CA VAL A 313 23.25 11.70 6.01
C VAL A 313 23.01 12.19 7.43
N ARG A 314 24.11 12.39 8.18
CA ARG A 314 24.04 12.72 9.62
C ARG A 314 23.21 11.67 10.37
N ALA A 315 23.39 10.41 9.99
CA ALA A 315 22.53 9.34 10.43
C ALA A 315 22.88 8.96 11.88
N ARG A 316 21.88 8.59 12.67
CA ARG A 316 22.08 7.93 13.96
C ARG A 316 21.12 6.77 14.11
N LEU A 317 21.63 5.60 14.47
CA LEU A 317 20.80 4.50 14.95
C LEU A 317 20.29 4.85 16.34
N LEU A 318 18.99 4.71 16.57
CA LEU A 318 18.31 5.09 17.81
C LEU A 318 17.97 3.87 18.70
N THR A 319 18.14 2.66 18.17
CA THR A 319 17.77 1.41 18.83
C THR A 319 18.94 0.68 19.48
N PHE A 320 20.17 0.89 19.02
CA PHE A 320 21.35 0.17 19.49
C PHE A 320 22.58 1.08 19.57
N ASP A 321 23.35 0.91 20.64
CA ASP A 321 24.77 1.24 20.71
C ASP A 321 25.56 0.02 20.18
N LEU A 322 26.04 0.08 18.94
CA LEU A 322 26.71 -1.03 18.27
C LEU A 322 28.03 -1.40 18.95
N GLU A 323 28.77 -0.41 19.46
CA GLU A 323 30.04 -0.64 20.15
C GLU A 323 29.81 -1.44 21.45
N ARG A 324 28.79 -1.08 22.23
CA ARG A 324 28.39 -1.84 23.43
C ARG A 324 27.76 -3.18 23.06
N ALA A 325 26.94 -3.25 22.01
CA ALA A 325 26.30 -4.49 21.59
C ALA A 325 27.36 -5.53 21.18
N VAL A 326 28.38 -5.14 20.41
CA VAL A 326 29.47 -6.04 20.02
C VAL A 326 30.30 -6.47 21.24
N ARG A 327 30.72 -5.54 22.11
CA ARG A 327 31.47 -5.88 23.33
C ARG A 327 30.71 -6.78 24.30
N SER A 328 29.38 -6.68 24.32
CA SER A 328 28.49 -7.47 25.18
C SER A 328 27.92 -8.71 24.49
N ALA A 329 28.43 -9.07 23.30
CA ALA A 329 27.95 -10.19 22.49
C ALA A 329 26.41 -10.17 22.27
N GLY A 330 25.83 -8.99 22.08
CA GLY A 330 24.40 -8.78 21.81
C GLY A 330 23.49 -8.72 23.05
N THR A 331 24.05 -8.74 24.26
CA THR A 331 23.23 -8.72 25.49
C THR A 331 22.76 -7.31 25.89
N HIS A 332 23.46 -6.25 25.47
CA HIS A 332 23.03 -4.88 25.71
C HIS A 332 21.97 -4.43 24.69
N LYS A 333 20.77 -4.09 25.17
CA LYS A 333 19.68 -3.49 24.37
C LYS A 333 19.64 -1.97 24.53
N GLY A 334 19.42 -1.23 23.45
CA GLY A 334 19.26 0.23 23.49
C GLY A 334 20.56 1.02 23.29
N GLY A 335 20.43 2.35 23.34
CA GLY A 335 21.50 3.31 23.07
C GLY A 335 21.44 3.87 21.64
N THR A 336 22.42 4.69 21.29
CA THR A 336 22.48 5.34 19.97
C THR A 336 23.86 5.20 19.36
N THR A 337 23.93 4.95 18.06
CA THR A 337 25.20 4.90 17.30
C THR A 337 25.19 5.96 16.23
N ALA A 338 26.22 6.81 16.18
CA ALA A 338 26.40 7.74 15.07
C ALA A 338 26.84 6.98 13.82
N LEU A 339 26.27 7.32 12.67
CA LEU A 339 26.64 6.79 11.36
C LEU A 339 27.10 7.92 10.46
N ASP A 340 28.12 7.67 9.67
CA ASP A 340 28.57 8.59 8.62
C ASP A 340 27.54 8.63 7.49
N SER A 341 27.07 7.45 7.08
CA SER A 341 25.97 7.30 6.14
C SER A 341 25.18 6.00 6.34
N LEU A 342 23.91 6.03 5.95
CA LEU A 342 23.08 4.84 5.76
C LEU A 342 22.44 4.91 4.39
N SER A 343 22.60 3.89 3.56
CA SER A 343 22.01 3.83 2.23
C SER A 343 21.32 2.50 1.98
N GLY A 344 20.46 2.48 0.96
CA GLY A 344 19.89 1.24 0.47
C GLY A 344 18.64 1.44 -0.39
N GLU A 345 17.88 0.37 -0.51
CA GLU A 345 16.63 0.33 -1.26
C GLU A 345 15.49 -0.19 -0.38
N VAL A 346 14.36 0.53 -0.40
CA VAL A 346 13.10 0.13 0.23
C VAL A 346 12.09 -0.19 -0.86
N ARG A 347 11.44 -1.35 -0.77
CA ARG A 347 10.27 -1.70 -1.58
C ARG A 347 9.07 -1.88 -0.67
N THR A 348 7.97 -1.21 -1.00
CA THR A 348 6.71 -1.37 -0.27
C THR A 348 5.72 -2.04 -1.20
N GLU A 349 5.10 -3.12 -0.72
CA GLU A 349 4.16 -3.91 -1.51
C GLU A 349 2.91 -4.13 -0.67
N ALA A 350 1.74 -3.93 -1.27
CA ALA A 350 0.49 -4.31 -0.66
C ALA A 350 0.28 -5.83 -0.76
N ASP A 351 0.09 -6.47 0.39
CA ASP A 351 -0.38 -7.84 0.51
C ASP A 351 -1.89 -7.80 0.80
N ALA A 352 -2.66 -8.33 -0.15
CA ALA A 352 -4.12 -8.36 -0.08
C ALA A 352 -4.62 -8.98 1.24
N ALA A 353 -3.95 -10.03 1.73
CA ALA A 353 -4.29 -10.74 2.96
C ALA A 353 -3.59 -10.15 4.20
N ASN A 354 -2.30 -9.83 4.10
CA ASN A 354 -1.47 -9.51 5.28
C ASN A 354 -1.03 -8.04 5.40
N GLY A 355 -1.68 -7.11 4.70
CA GLY A 355 -1.40 -5.68 4.87
C GLY A 355 -0.28 -5.18 3.96
N THR A 356 0.83 -4.71 4.53
CA THR A 356 1.93 -4.11 3.76
C THR A 356 3.22 -4.82 4.11
N ILE A 357 3.94 -5.25 3.07
CA ILE A 357 5.30 -5.81 3.19
C ILE A 357 6.26 -4.69 2.82
N VAL A 358 7.23 -4.44 3.69
CA VAL A 358 8.33 -3.50 3.43
C VAL A 358 9.63 -4.29 3.38
N ARG A 359 10.29 -4.28 2.23
CA ARG A 359 11.56 -4.99 2.01
C ARG A 359 12.68 -3.97 1.90
N TYR A 360 13.66 -4.11 2.77
CA TYR A 360 14.91 -3.38 2.74
C TYR A 360 15.96 -4.27 2.10
N SER A 361 16.70 -3.75 1.13
CA SER A 361 17.74 -4.48 0.42
C SER A 361 18.91 -3.56 0.11
N ARG A 362 20.09 -4.16 -0.09
CA ARG A 362 21.33 -3.40 -0.35
C ARG A 362 21.55 -2.35 0.74
N LEU A 363 21.22 -2.67 1.98
CA LEU A 363 21.48 -1.78 3.10
C LEU A 363 22.98 -1.72 3.30
N GLU A 364 23.49 -0.51 3.47
CA GLU A 364 24.89 -0.25 3.78
C GLU A 364 24.96 0.90 4.78
N ALA A 365 25.56 0.65 5.94
CA ALA A 365 25.79 1.63 6.98
C ALA A 365 27.29 1.74 7.25
N THR A 366 27.78 2.97 7.37
CA THR A 366 29.19 3.25 7.65
C THR A 366 29.32 4.05 8.95
N SER A 367 30.33 3.72 9.74
CA SER A 367 30.65 4.39 11.01
C SER A 367 32.14 4.27 11.30
N GLY A 368 32.93 5.27 10.91
CA GLY A 368 34.39 5.25 11.03
C GLY A 368 34.99 4.11 10.22
N VAL A 369 35.63 3.16 10.90
CA VAL A 369 36.23 1.96 10.30
C VAL A 369 35.26 0.78 10.17
N LEU A 370 33.99 0.96 10.54
CA LEU A 370 32.97 -0.09 10.50
C LEU A 370 32.08 0.07 9.27
N THR A 371 31.84 -1.03 8.57
CA THR A 371 30.82 -1.11 7.52
C THR A 371 29.86 -2.24 7.83
N ALA A 372 28.56 -2.00 7.78
CA ALA A 372 27.54 -3.01 7.95
C ALA A 372 26.68 -3.11 6.69
N THR A 373 26.53 -4.32 6.14
CA THR A 373 25.70 -4.58 4.96
C THR A 373 24.57 -5.55 5.30
N GLY A 374 23.42 -5.43 4.65
CA GLY A 374 22.32 -6.35 4.95
C GLY A 374 21.01 -6.16 4.18
N ASP A 375 20.02 -6.90 4.63
CA ASP A 375 18.64 -6.89 4.15
C ASP A 375 17.68 -7.13 5.31
N ALA A 376 16.45 -6.63 5.17
CA ALA A 376 15.40 -6.84 6.16
C ALA A 376 14.02 -6.87 5.51
N VAL A 377 13.09 -7.59 6.12
CA VAL A 377 11.68 -7.62 5.75
C VAL A 377 10.86 -7.24 6.98
N LEU A 378 9.98 -6.26 6.81
CA LEU A 378 8.99 -5.83 7.79
C LEU A 378 7.60 -6.20 7.28
N GLN A 379 6.91 -7.04 8.03
CA GLN A 379 5.51 -7.43 7.75
C GLN A 379 4.79 -7.63 9.09
N ASN A 380 3.56 -7.14 9.21
CA ASN A 380 2.74 -7.33 10.42
C ASN A 380 3.47 -6.94 11.73
N ARG A 381 4.22 -5.84 11.71
CA ARG A 381 5.05 -5.33 12.83
C ARG A 381 6.18 -6.26 13.29
N ARG A 382 6.41 -7.36 12.58
CA ARG A 382 7.58 -8.21 12.77
C ARG A 382 8.64 -7.84 11.76
N VAL A 383 9.88 -7.87 12.21
CA VAL A 383 11.02 -7.61 11.36
C VAL A 383 11.97 -8.80 11.42
N SER A 384 12.50 -9.17 10.27
CA SER A 384 13.53 -10.20 10.14
C SER A 384 14.55 -9.78 9.11
N GLY A 385 15.80 -10.21 9.24
CA GLY A 385 16.85 -9.84 8.30
C GLY A 385 18.22 -10.38 8.68
N HIS A 386 19.19 -10.11 7.82
CA HIS A 386 20.58 -10.49 8.01
C HIS A 386 21.46 -9.26 7.88
N VAL A 387 22.48 -9.18 8.71
CA VAL A 387 23.48 -8.11 8.70
C VAL A 387 24.86 -8.72 8.81
N ALA A 388 25.78 -8.32 7.94
CA ALA A 388 27.20 -8.60 8.06
C ALA A 388 27.93 -7.32 8.44
N VAL A 389 28.78 -7.38 9.47
CA VAL A 389 29.57 -6.22 9.93
C VAL A 389 31.05 -6.48 9.68
N ASP A 390 31.65 -5.68 8.81
CA ASP A 390 33.05 -5.72 8.40
C ASP A 390 33.87 -4.57 9.04
N LEU A 391 35.16 -4.81 9.27
CA LEU A 391 36.15 -3.79 9.64
C LEU A 391 36.96 -3.40 8.40
N VAL A 392 37.15 -2.10 8.15
CA VAL A 392 38.01 -1.54 7.10
C VAL A 392 39.48 -1.72 7.50
N ASP A 393 39.93 -2.96 7.72
CA ASP A 393 41.32 -3.36 7.98
C ASP A 393 41.53 -4.89 7.79
N GLY A 394 40.66 -5.55 7.00
CA GLY A 394 40.85 -6.96 6.60
C GLY A 394 40.30 -8.02 7.56
N VAL A 395 39.47 -7.64 8.53
CA VAL A 395 38.75 -8.59 9.41
C VAL A 395 37.45 -9.03 8.73
N VAL A 396 37.24 -10.35 8.71
CA VAL A 396 36.10 -11.04 8.06
C VAL A 396 34.79 -10.74 8.79
N GLY A 397 33.76 -10.35 8.04
CA GLY A 397 32.46 -9.93 8.56
C GLY A 397 31.77 -10.90 9.50
N VAL A 398 31.26 -10.37 10.62
CA VAL A 398 30.48 -11.14 11.59
C VAL A 398 29.02 -11.18 11.12
N PRO A 399 28.47 -12.35 10.75
CA PRO A 399 27.07 -12.45 10.39
C PRO A 399 26.20 -12.36 11.65
N LEU A 400 25.19 -11.51 11.61
CA LEU A 400 24.18 -11.31 12.63
C LEU A 400 22.80 -11.50 11.99
N GLU A 401 21.90 -12.11 12.73
CA GLU A 401 20.48 -12.17 12.39
C GLU A 401 19.73 -11.10 13.19
N PHE A 402 18.84 -10.40 12.50
CA PHE A 402 17.95 -9.40 13.08
C PHE A 402 16.54 -9.94 13.09
N GLY A 403 15.82 -9.79 14.20
CA GLY A 403 14.51 -10.39 14.41
C GLY A 403 13.62 -9.59 15.37
N GLY A 404 12.44 -10.14 15.66
CA GLY A 404 11.54 -9.63 16.69
C GLY A 404 10.45 -8.70 16.16
N THR A 405 10.04 -7.75 16.99
CA THR A 405 9.02 -6.75 16.63
C THR A 405 9.67 -5.40 16.40
N VAL A 406 8.98 -4.49 15.72
CA VAL A 406 9.50 -3.11 15.53
C VAL A 406 9.73 -2.38 16.86
N ASP A 407 9.02 -2.77 17.94
CA ASP A 407 9.18 -2.16 19.26
C ASP A 407 10.23 -2.86 20.15
N ASP A 408 10.44 -4.16 19.97
CA ASP A 408 11.49 -4.96 20.65
C ASP A 408 12.26 -5.77 19.61
N PRO A 409 13.18 -5.13 18.88
CA PRO A 409 14.05 -5.81 17.95
C PRO A 409 15.14 -6.59 18.69
N THR A 410 15.55 -7.73 18.13
CA THR A 410 16.61 -8.59 18.68
C THR A 410 17.72 -8.78 17.65
N LEU A 411 18.97 -8.82 18.13
CA LEU A 411 20.16 -9.18 17.34
C LEU A 411 20.75 -10.44 17.93
N THR A 412 20.91 -11.47 17.09
CA THR A 412 21.45 -12.77 17.50
C THR A 412 22.53 -13.26 16.54
N LEU A 413 23.49 -14.03 17.03
CA LEU A 413 24.42 -14.75 16.17
C LEU A 413 23.71 -15.99 15.60
N PRO A 414 23.78 -16.24 14.28
CA PRO A 414 23.24 -17.47 13.70
C PRO A 414 23.93 -18.68 14.33
N ALA A 415 23.19 -19.77 14.55
CA ALA A 415 23.71 -20.97 15.19
C ALA A 415 24.97 -21.53 14.49
N ALA A 416 25.06 -21.34 13.17
CA ALA A 416 26.23 -21.70 12.38
C ALA A 416 27.49 -20.87 12.72
N ALA A 417 27.32 -19.58 13.03
CA ALA A 417 28.43 -18.72 13.47
C ALA A 417 28.93 -19.09 14.87
N LEU A 418 28.01 -19.45 15.78
CA LEU A 418 28.35 -19.95 17.11
C LEU A 418 29.11 -21.29 17.04
N ALA A 419 28.67 -22.22 16.21
CA ALA A 419 29.35 -23.51 16.00
C ALA A 419 30.75 -23.30 15.37
N GLY A 420 30.86 -22.38 14.42
CA GLY A 420 32.11 -21.95 13.81
C GLY A 420 33.13 -21.37 14.78
N ALA A 421 32.65 -20.46 15.64
CA ALA A 421 33.44 -19.85 16.70
C ALA A 421 33.97 -20.91 17.69
N ALA A 422 33.11 -21.85 18.10
CA ALA A 422 33.49 -22.93 19.02
C ALA A 422 34.61 -23.83 18.46
N VAL A 423 34.54 -24.20 17.18
CA VAL A 423 35.59 -25.02 16.52
C VAL A 423 36.88 -24.22 16.35
N GLY A 424 36.79 -22.94 16.01
CA GLY A 424 37.94 -22.06 15.86
C GLY A 424 38.74 -21.81 17.15
N THR A 425 38.08 -21.86 18.31
CA THR A 425 38.71 -21.57 19.61
C THR A 425 39.66 -22.68 20.07
N VAL A 426 39.57 -23.88 19.50
CA VAL A 426 40.42 -25.04 19.85
C VAL A 426 41.80 -24.97 19.17
N ILE A 427 41.95 -24.23 18.07
CA ILE A 427 43.18 -24.24 17.26
C ILE A 427 44.09 -23.04 17.57
N ALA A 428 43.54 -21.89 18.00
CA ALA A 428 44.33 -20.74 18.50
C ALA A 428 43.46 -19.75 19.32
N PRO A 429 43.77 -19.49 20.61
CA PRO A 429 43.06 -18.48 21.39
C PRO A 429 43.28 -17.07 20.78
N GLY A 430 42.20 -16.35 20.51
CA GLY A 430 42.23 -14.94 20.06
C GLY A 430 42.29 -14.70 18.55
N LEU A 431 42.70 -15.68 17.74
CA LEU A 431 42.72 -15.57 16.26
C LEU A 431 41.94 -16.70 15.55
N GLY A 432 41.73 -17.84 16.21
CA GLY A 432 41.08 -19.00 15.58
C GLY A 432 39.56 -18.90 15.46
N THR A 433 38.91 -18.07 16.30
CA THR A 433 37.44 -17.96 16.41
C THR A 433 36.77 -17.44 15.13
N ALA A 434 37.47 -16.60 14.35
CA ALA A 434 36.98 -16.05 13.09
C ALA A 434 37.17 -17.00 11.89
N LEU A 435 38.19 -17.86 11.92
CA LEU A 435 38.54 -18.78 10.83
C LEU A 435 37.71 -20.08 10.86
N GLY A 436 37.35 -20.58 12.05
CA GLY A 436 36.58 -21.82 12.19
C GLY A 436 35.17 -21.76 11.60
N ALA A 437 34.55 -20.58 11.53
CA ALA A 437 33.22 -20.39 10.96
C ALA A 437 33.13 -20.68 9.46
N ARG A 438 34.25 -20.58 8.72
CA ARG A 438 34.25 -20.81 7.26
C ARG A 438 34.35 -22.28 6.84
N ILE A 439 34.97 -23.14 7.64
CA ILE A 439 35.20 -24.54 7.22
C ILE A 439 33.88 -25.32 7.23
N GLY A 440 33.00 -25.05 8.21
CA GLY A 440 31.69 -25.70 8.28
C GLY A 440 30.77 -25.36 7.10
N GLU A 441 30.78 -24.11 6.62
CA GLU A 441 29.91 -23.68 5.53
C GLU A 441 30.42 -24.14 4.15
N THR A 442 31.75 -24.21 3.97
CA THR A 442 32.37 -24.64 2.71
C THR A 442 32.27 -26.16 2.52
N VAL A 443 32.38 -26.96 3.60
CA VAL A 443 32.16 -28.41 3.53
C VAL A 443 30.69 -28.73 3.22
N ARG A 444 29.73 -27.97 3.75
CA ARG A 444 28.30 -28.14 3.42
C ARG A 444 27.97 -27.80 1.96
N ARG A 445 28.62 -26.76 1.41
CA ARG A 445 28.40 -26.33 0.02
C ARG A 445 29.04 -27.29 -1.01
N ILE A 446 30.02 -28.09 -0.59
CA ILE A 446 30.68 -29.11 -1.43
C ILE A 446 30.04 -30.51 -1.26
N PHE A 447 29.44 -30.84 -0.10
CA PHE A 447 28.96 -32.21 0.19
C PHE A 447 27.46 -32.32 0.59
N GLY A 448 26.64 -31.28 0.47
CA GLY A 448 25.29 -31.26 1.04
C GLY A 448 24.12 -31.25 0.04
N GLY A 449 24.16 -32.08 -1.00
CA GLY A 449 22.99 -32.39 -1.82
C GLY A 449 22.49 -33.80 -1.54
N GLY A 450 21.36 -33.93 -0.83
CA GLY A 450 20.54 -35.15 -0.76
C GLY A 450 20.67 -36.01 0.50
N GLY A 451 19.55 -36.15 1.22
CA GLY A 451 19.09 -37.42 1.81
C GLY A 451 19.66 -37.92 3.15
N GLU A 452 18.72 -38.15 4.08
CA GLU A 452 18.71 -39.19 5.14
C GLU A 452 19.40 -38.97 6.51
N ASP A 453 18.72 -39.55 7.51
CA ASP A 453 18.87 -39.42 8.94
C ASP A 453 20.30 -39.71 9.46
N ALA A 454 20.90 -38.74 10.16
CA ALA A 454 22.09 -38.98 10.96
C ALA A 454 21.70 -39.26 12.42
N ALA A 455 21.90 -40.51 12.84
CA ALA A 455 21.71 -41.00 14.20
C ALA A 455 22.54 -40.22 15.25
N PRO A 456 22.09 -40.15 16.52
CA PRO A 456 22.81 -39.43 17.56
C PRO A 456 24.13 -40.16 17.94
N PRO A 457 25.20 -39.40 18.29
CA PRO A 457 26.52 -39.96 18.56
C PRO A 457 26.57 -40.80 19.85
N PRO A 458 27.45 -41.81 19.93
CA PRO A 458 27.56 -42.70 21.08
C PRO A 458 28.14 -41.96 22.30
N ARG A 459 27.59 -42.23 23.49
CA ARG A 459 28.06 -41.68 24.76
C ARG A 459 29.49 -42.16 25.07
N PRO A 460 30.39 -41.30 25.57
CA PRO A 460 31.73 -41.72 25.96
C PRO A 460 31.69 -42.69 27.14
N ALA A 461 32.46 -43.77 27.04
CA ALA A 461 32.66 -44.76 28.08
C ALA A 461 33.28 -44.13 29.34
N GLN A 462 32.63 -44.32 30.50
CA GLN A 462 33.19 -43.99 31.80
C GLN A 462 34.43 -44.85 32.05
N ARG A 463 35.61 -44.22 32.14
CA ARG A 463 36.80 -44.85 32.70
C ARG A 463 36.59 -45.11 34.19
N ALA A 464 36.65 -46.38 34.58
CA ALA A 464 36.65 -46.81 35.97
C ALA A 464 37.82 -46.18 36.74
N ARG A 465 37.54 -45.65 37.93
CA ARG A 465 38.55 -45.29 38.92
C ARG A 465 39.20 -46.57 39.46
N PRO A 466 40.54 -46.63 39.61
CA PRO A 466 41.16 -47.69 40.38
C PRO A 466 40.88 -47.47 41.87
N ALA A 467 40.52 -48.55 42.55
CA ALA A 467 40.36 -48.57 44.00
C ALA A 467 41.74 -48.45 44.67
N ARG A 468 41.86 -47.50 45.61
CA ARG A 468 42.70 -47.60 46.80
C ARG A 468 42.04 -46.84 47.93
#